data_AF-A0A165Z860-F1
#
_entry.id   AF-A0A165Z860-F1
#
_cell.length_a   1.000
_cell.length_b   1.000
_cell.length_c   1.000
_cell.angle_alpha   90.00
_cell.angle_beta   90.00
_cell.angle_gamma   90.00
#
_symmetry.space_group_name_H-M   'P 1'
#
loop_
_entity.id
_entity.type
_entity.pdbx_description
1 polymer ?
#
loop_
_entity_poly.entity_id
_entity_poly.type
_entity_poly.pdbx_seq_one_letter_code
_entity_poly.pdbx_strand_id
1 'polypeptide(L)'
;MSLGCDFITLNNNIYGEMSDESQDKYNNEIVNRYGNKTFKKANNIIKTMSQDEWESYQNNLDTLFKNIAKLMRNNNYNSKKVQKLIAKHYKLTSTVTKTTKNSYIELANLYSEHEDFIKFFNNYKKGLSSFMAEAMFCYTESNVK
;
A
#
# COMPACT_ATOMS: atom_id res chain seq x y z
N MET A 1 23.99 -14.12 25.41
CA MET A 1 22.68 -13.64 24.92
C MET A 1 22.68 -12.12 25.00
N SER A 2 22.92 -11.44 23.88
CA SER A 2 22.63 -10.02 23.74
C SER A 2 22.40 -9.74 22.25
N LEU A 3 21.14 -9.69 21.85
CA LEU A 3 20.67 -9.15 20.58
C LEU A 3 20.11 -7.77 20.98
N GLY A 4 20.84 -6.66 20.99
CA GLY A 4 21.94 -6.28 20.10
C GLY A 4 21.39 -5.50 18.90
N CYS A 5 21.05 -4.23 19.11
CA CYS A 5 21.14 -3.10 18.17
C CYS A 5 20.46 -3.12 16.78
N ASP A 6 19.71 -4.14 16.35
CA ASP A 6 19.20 -4.16 14.97
C ASP A 6 17.91 -3.38 14.70
N PHE A 7 17.23 -2.87 15.74
CA PHE A 7 15.97 -2.12 15.57
C PHE A 7 16.17 -0.60 15.48
N ILE A 8 17.19 -0.07 16.19
CA ILE A 8 17.41 1.38 16.32
C ILE A 8 18.25 1.94 15.16
N THR A 9 19.08 1.12 14.52
CA THR A 9 20.06 1.60 13.53
C THR A 9 19.53 1.69 12.08
N LEU A 10 18.25 1.40 11.83
CA LEU A 10 17.67 1.38 10.47
C LEU A 10 16.97 2.70 10.04
N ASN A 11 17.07 3.75 10.87
CA ASN A 11 16.09 4.84 10.92
C ASN A 11 16.68 6.26 10.81
N ASN A 12 17.83 6.50 10.18
CA ASN A 12 18.39 7.86 10.15
C ASN A 12 17.92 8.76 8.98
N ASN A 13 17.02 8.31 8.10
CA ASN A 13 16.66 9.09 6.90
C ASN A 13 15.15 9.40 6.72
N ILE A 14 14.26 8.84 7.54
CA ILE A 14 12.84 9.24 7.63
C ILE A 14 12.57 10.11 8.87
N TYR A 15 13.46 10.01 9.87
CA TYR A 15 13.22 10.51 11.22
C TYR A 15 14.04 11.75 11.54
N GLY A 16 14.50 12.47 10.51
CA GLY A 16 15.49 13.53 10.63
C GLY A 16 15.25 14.50 11.79
N GLU A 17 13.99 14.68 12.21
CA GLU A 17 13.61 15.49 13.37
C GLU A 17 12.49 14.89 14.25
N MET A 18 12.18 13.58 14.16
CA MET A 18 11.10 12.95 14.94
C MET A 18 11.63 12.29 16.23
N SER A 19 11.03 12.62 17.38
CA SER A 19 11.28 11.95 18.66
C SER A 19 10.97 10.45 18.59
N ASP A 20 11.71 9.63 19.34
CA ASP A 20 11.56 8.16 19.41
C ASP A 20 10.10 7.72 19.57
N GLU A 21 9.31 8.44 20.38
CA GLU A 21 7.89 8.17 20.59
C GLU A 21 7.03 8.40 19.33
N SER A 22 7.37 9.41 18.53
CA SER A 22 6.70 9.68 17.25
C SER A 22 7.09 8.63 16.21
N GLN A 23 8.31 8.08 16.32
CA GLN A 23 8.77 6.99 15.47
C GLN A 23 8.00 5.69 15.73
N ASP A 24 7.84 5.36 17.00
CA ASP A 24 7.12 4.16 17.44
C ASP A 24 5.62 4.27 17.12
N LYS A 25 5.03 5.44 17.27
CA LYS A 25 3.64 5.69 16.86
C LYS A 25 3.47 5.53 15.35
N TYR A 26 4.38 6.09 14.56
CA TYR A 26 4.40 5.96 13.11
C TYR A 26 4.55 4.50 12.65
N ASN A 27 5.51 3.77 13.22
CA ASN A 27 5.73 2.36 12.93
C ASN A 27 4.51 1.52 13.34
N ASN A 28 3.91 1.78 14.50
CA ASN A 28 2.71 1.09 14.94
C ASN A 28 1.50 1.41 14.06
N GLU A 29 1.29 2.67 13.67
CA GLU A 29 0.21 3.04 12.76
C GLU A 29 0.35 2.38 11.38
N ILE A 30 1.58 2.27 10.87
CA ILE A 30 1.85 1.65 9.58
C ILE A 30 1.71 0.12 9.65
N VAL A 31 2.27 -0.50 10.69
CA VAL A 31 2.13 -1.95 10.91
C VAL A 31 0.65 -2.31 11.12
N ASN A 32 -0.11 -1.48 11.82
CA ASN A 32 -1.55 -1.66 12.03
C ASN A 32 -2.39 -1.40 10.77
N ARG A 33 -2.02 -0.43 9.93
CA ARG A 33 -2.78 -0.12 8.69
C ARG A 33 -2.47 -1.04 7.52
N TYR A 34 -1.23 -1.50 7.40
CA TYR A 34 -0.73 -2.16 6.19
C TYR A 34 -0.12 -3.55 6.43
N GLY A 35 -0.11 -4.04 7.67
CA GLY A 35 0.41 -5.36 8.01
C GLY A 35 1.95 -5.45 7.97
N ASN A 36 2.52 -6.05 9.01
CA ASN A 36 3.96 -6.08 9.29
C ASN A 36 4.80 -6.70 8.14
N LYS A 37 4.29 -7.70 7.41
CA LYS A 37 5.04 -8.45 6.39
C LYS A 37 5.17 -7.73 5.05
N THR A 38 4.15 -7.01 4.63
CA THR A 38 4.12 -6.33 3.32
C THR A 38 4.87 -5.01 3.39
N PHE A 39 4.79 -4.31 4.52
CA PHE A 39 5.62 -3.13 4.78
C PHE A 39 7.11 -3.48 4.97
N LYS A 40 7.44 -4.61 5.61
CA LYS A 40 8.85 -5.06 5.70
C LYS A 40 9.49 -5.35 4.33
N LYS A 41 8.69 -5.82 3.35
CA LYS A 41 9.13 -5.98 1.95
C LYS A 41 9.09 -4.66 1.17
N ALA A 42 8.39 -3.64 1.67
CA ALA A 42 8.31 -2.32 1.08
C ALA A 42 9.64 -1.57 1.32
N ASN A 43 10.62 -1.98 0.52
CA ASN A 43 11.89 -1.40 0.08
C ASN A 43 12.56 -0.30 0.92
N ASN A 44 13.89 -0.25 0.82
CA ASN A 44 14.71 0.86 1.33
C ASN A 44 14.28 2.26 0.82
N ILE A 45 13.46 2.35 -0.23
CA ILE A 45 12.95 3.62 -0.77
C ILE A 45 11.99 4.32 0.19
N ILE A 46 11.08 3.59 0.85
CA ILE A 46 10.22 4.21 1.87
C ILE A 46 11.09 4.75 3.02
N LYS A 47 12.24 4.10 3.26
CA LYS A 47 13.21 4.56 4.27
C LYS A 47 14.00 5.79 3.87
N THR A 48 13.98 6.18 2.60
CA THR A 48 14.68 7.36 2.09
C THR A 48 13.72 8.49 1.73
N MET A 49 12.40 8.28 1.85
CA MET A 49 11.41 9.32 1.60
C MET A 49 11.44 10.35 2.73
N SER A 50 11.36 11.63 2.37
CA SER A 50 11.07 12.68 3.32
C SER A 50 9.65 12.55 3.87
N GLN A 51 9.36 13.26 4.97
CA GLN A 51 8.01 13.32 5.51
C GLN A 51 6.99 13.81 4.47
N ASP A 52 7.31 14.86 3.72
CA ASP A 52 6.44 15.41 2.68
C ASP A 52 6.19 14.42 1.53
N GLU A 53 7.22 13.68 1.12
CA GLU A 53 7.09 12.65 0.08
C GLU A 53 6.20 11.50 0.55
N TRP A 54 6.35 11.10 1.82
CA TRP A 54 5.52 10.07 2.42
C TRP A 54 4.06 10.52 2.57
N GLU A 55 3.82 11.73 3.09
CA GLU A 55 2.47 12.29 3.21
C GLU A 55 1.80 12.42 1.83
N SER A 56 2.53 12.91 0.83
CA SER A 56 2.06 12.97 -0.56
C SER A 56 1.71 11.58 -1.10
N TYR A 57 2.55 10.58 -0.85
CA TYR A 57 2.29 9.20 -1.25
C TYR A 57 1.00 8.64 -0.62
N GLN A 58 0.81 8.84 0.68
CA GLN A 58 -0.39 8.41 1.40
C GLN A 58 -1.65 9.12 0.88
N ASN A 59 -1.59 10.44 0.68
CA ASN A 59 -2.70 11.24 0.16
C ASN A 59 -3.12 10.79 -1.25
N ASN A 60 -2.14 10.44 -2.09
CA ASN A 60 -2.39 9.89 -3.42
C ASN A 60 -3.11 8.53 -3.36
N LEU A 61 -2.71 7.63 -2.46
CA LEU A 61 -3.37 6.34 -2.26
C LEU A 61 -4.80 6.51 -1.71
N ASP A 62 -4.99 7.32 -0.67
CA ASP A 62 -6.30 7.60 -0.07
C ASP A 62 -7.28 8.16 -1.12
N THR A 63 -6.83 9.15 -1.90
CA THR A 63 -7.61 9.73 -2.99
C THR A 63 -8.00 8.67 -4.03
N LEU A 64 -7.06 7.79 -4.38
CA LEU A 64 -7.29 6.72 -5.34
C LEU A 64 -8.31 5.71 -4.83
N PHE A 65 -8.19 5.26 -3.58
CA PHE A 65 -9.13 4.32 -2.97
C PHE A 65 -10.53 4.92 -2.84
N LYS A 66 -10.66 6.19 -2.41
CA LYS A 66 -11.94 6.91 -2.40
C LYS A 66 -12.58 6.98 -3.78
N ASN A 67 -11.79 7.23 -4.83
CA ASN A 67 -12.30 7.29 -6.20
C ASN A 67 -12.77 5.91 -6.70
N ILE A 68 -12.04 4.84 -6.41
CA ILE A 68 -12.44 3.48 -6.78
C ILE A 68 -13.71 3.07 -6.01
N ALA A 69 -13.78 3.35 -4.71
CA ALA A 69 -14.95 3.08 -3.88
C ALA A 69 -16.24 3.73 -4.43
N LYS A 70 -16.14 4.98 -4.92
CA LYS A 70 -17.25 5.69 -5.59
C LYS A 70 -17.66 4.97 -6.88
N LEU A 71 -16.70 4.59 -7.72
CA LEU A 71 -16.98 3.96 -9.02
C LEU A 71 -17.57 2.54 -8.89
N MET A 72 -17.17 1.80 -7.86
CA MET A 72 -17.60 0.42 -7.59
C MET A 72 -19.13 0.25 -7.51
N ARG A 73 -19.91 1.32 -7.25
CA ARG A 73 -21.38 1.22 -7.23
C ARG A 73 -21.97 0.92 -8.61
N ASN A 74 -21.38 1.48 -9.67
CA ASN A 74 -21.97 1.52 -11.01
C ASN A 74 -21.04 0.98 -12.09
N ASN A 75 -19.89 0.41 -11.72
CA ASN A 75 -18.88 -0.06 -12.66
C ASN A 75 -18.28 -1.38 -12.18
N ASN A 76 -18.04 -2.30 -13.12
CA ASN A 76 -17.30 -3.52 -12.86
C ASN A 76 -15.81 -3.25 -12.69
N TYR A 77 -15.11 -4.15 -12.00
CA TYR A 77 -13.67 -4.08 -11.72
C TYR A 77 -12.83 -4.00 -13.02
N ASN A 78 -13.30 -4.62 -14.10
CA ASN A 78 -12.65 -4.64 -15.42
C ASN A 78 -13.05 -3.45 -16.32
N SER A 79 -13.90 -2.53 -15.85
CA SER A 79 -14.30 -1.38 -16.64
C SER A 79 -13.11 -0.47 -16.96
N LYS A 80 -13.13 0.16 -18.14
CA LYS A 80 -12.06 1.09 -18.57
C LYS A 80 -11.80 2.22 -17.57
N LYS A 81 -12.84 2.67 -16.84
CA LYS A 81 -12.72 3.70 -15.80
C LYS A 81 -11.96 3.19 -14.58
N VAL A 82 -12.30 1.99 -14.09
CA VAL A 82 -11.63 1.37 -12.94
C VAL A 82 -10.19 0.98 -13.30
N GLN A 83 -9.99 0.36 -14.46
CA GLN A 83 -8.65 -0.06 -14.91
C GLN A 83 -7.68 1.11 -15.11
N LYS A 84 -8.16 2.30 -15.47
CA LYS A 84 -7.35 3.54 -15.45
C LYS A 84 -6.87 3.92 -14.06
N LEU A 85 -7.68 3.69 -13.02
CA LEU A 85 -7.26 3.93 -11.63
C LEU A 85 -6.32 2.82 -11.15
N ILE A 86 -6.54 1.57 -11.52
CA ILE A 86 -5.61 0.48 -11.19
C ILE A 86 -4.24 0.69 -11.84
N ALA A 87 -4.18 1.23 -13.06
CA ALA A 87 -2.91 1.62 -13.68
C ALA A 87 -2.16 2.69 -12.87
N LYS A 88 -2.89 3.64 -12.26
CA LYS A 88 -2.29 4.63 -11.35
C LYS A 88 -1.81 3.98 -10.05
N HIS A 89 -2.60 3.06 -9.49
CA HIS A 89 -2.21 2.29 -8.31
C HIS A 89 -0.92 1.51 -8.57
N TYR A 90 -0.82 0.78 -9.69
CA TYR A 90 0.38 0.06 -10.10
C TYR A 90 1.61 0.97 -10.20
N LYS A 91 1.45 2.17 -10.78
CA LYS A 91 2.54 3.15 -10.85
C LYS A 91 2.97 3.63 -9.47
N LEU A 92 2.02 3.94 -8.58
CA LEU A 92 2.30 4.32 -7.20
C LEU A 92 2.98 3.20 -6.41
N THR A 93 2.53 1.95 -6.51
CA THR A 93 3.21 0.83 -5.82
C THR A 93 4.63 0.62 -6.37
N SER A 94 4.84 0.94 -7.65
CA SER A 94 6.15 0.88 -8.31
C SER A 94 7.13 1.96 -7.87
N THR A 95 6.67 3.07 -7.26
CA THR A 95 7.59 4.11 -6.76
C THR A 95 8.31 3.66 -5.49
N VAL A 96 7.63 2.89 -4.65
CA VAL A 96 8.15 2.43 -3.35
C VAL A 96 8.75 1.03 -3.44
N THR A 97 8.31 0.19 -4.37
CA THR A 97 8.79 -1.19 -4.49
C THR A 97 9.05 -1.54 -5.95
N LYS A 98 10.01 -2.43 -6.22
CA LYS A 98 10.17 -3.00 -7.55
C LYS A 98 8.97 -3.88 -7.86
N THR A 99 7.89 -3.26 -8.34
CA THR A 99 6.64 -3.95 -8.66
C THR A 99 6.84 -4.69 -9.98
N THR A 100 6.94 -6.01 -9.89
CA THR A 100 6.76 -6.94 -11.01
C THR A 100 5.31 -7.41 -11.07
N LYS A 101 4.91 -8.01 -12.20
CA LYS A 101 3.62 -8.69 -12.34
C LYS A 101 3.31 -9.61 -11.15
N ASN A 102 4.25 -10.49 -10.81
CA ASN A 102 4.08 -11.47 -9.73
C ASN A 102 3.94 -10.79 -8.36
N SER A 103 4.75 -9.77 -8.07
CA SER A 103 4.62 -9.04 -6.80
C SER A 103 3.30 -8.28 -6.67
N TYR A 104 2.74 -7.81 -7.78
CA TYR A 104 1.45 -7.12 -7.79
C TYR A 104 0.29 -8.10 -7.64
N ILE A 105 0.43 -9.33 -8.16
CA ILE A 105 -0.48 -10.46 -7.90
C ILE A 105 -0.43 -10.86 -6.42
N GLU A 106 0.76 -10.99 -5.83
CA GLU A 106 0.91 -11.27 -4.39
C GLU A 106 0.23 -10.18 -3.53
N LEU A 107 0.36 -8.91 -3.93
CA LEU A 107 -0.32 -7.80 -3.28
C LEU A 107 -1.85 -7.87 -3.44
N ALA A 108 -2.35 -8.30 -4.60
CA ALA A 108 -3.78 -8.49 -4.82
C ALA A 108 -4.35 -9.61 -3.92
N ASN A 109 -3.66 -10.75 -3.82
CA ASN A 109 -4.01 -11.84 -2.90
C ASN A 109 -4.06 -11.34 -1.45
N LEU A 110 -3.05 -10.58 -1.04
CA LEU A 110 -3.00 -9.99 0.30
C LEU A 110 -4.24 -9.13 0.60
N TYR A 111 -4.70 -8.31 -0.36
CA TYR A 111 -5.88 -7.47 -0.19
C TYR A 111 -7.16 -8.28 0.03
N SER A 112 -7.28 -9.47 -0.56
CA SER A 112 -8.46 -10.35 -0.42
C SER A 112 -8.37 -11.35 0.73
N GLU A 113 -7.17 -11.74 1.17
CA GLU A 113 -6.97 -12.84 2.11
C GLU A 113 -6.70 -12.39 3.55
N HIS A 114 -6.05 -11.24 3.74
CA HIS A 114 -5.69 -10.77 5.07
C HIS A 114 -6.79 -9.88 5.68
N GLU A 115 -7.27 -10.27 6.86
CA GLU A 115 -8.34 -9.56 7.57
C GLU A 115 -8.05 -8.08 7.82
N ASP A 116 -6.79 -7.72 8.08
CA ASP A 116 -6.41 -6.33 8.35
C ASP A 116 -6.62 -5.45 7.11
N PHE A 117 -6.30 -5.96 5.93
CA PHE A 117 -6.57 -5.26 4.66
C PHE A 117 -8.06 -5.19 4.36
N ILE A 118 -8.79 -6.26 4.62
CA ILE A 118 -10.25 -6.28 4.48
C ILE A 118 -10.87 -5.19 5.39
N LYS A 119 -10.47 -5.11 6.66
CA LYS A 119 -10.90 -4.09 7.62
C LYS A 119 -10.52 -2.68 7.15
N PHE A 120 -9.27 -2.48 6.72
CA PHE A 120 -8.79 -1.21 6.19
C PHE A 120 -9.64 -0.71 5.00
N PHE A 121 -9.86 -1.55 3.99
CA PHE A 121 -10.63 -1.17 2.80
C PHE A 121 -12.12 -1.01 3.09
N ASN A 122 -12.67 -1.75 4.06
CA ASN A 122 -14.05 -1.59 4.51
C ASN A 122 -14.33 -0.20 5.09
N ASN A 123 -13.31 0.52 5.61
CA ASN A 123 -13.45 1.91 6.04
C ASN A 123 -13.78 2.87 4.88
N TYR A 124 -13.37 2.53 3.66
CA TYR A 124 -13.74 3.30 2.46
C TYR A 124 -15.10 2.85 1.94
N LYS A 125 -15.29 1.53 1.80
CA LYS A 125 -16.54 0.90 1.39
C LYS A 125 -16.49 -0.60 1.62
N LYS A 126 -17.57 -1.16 2.18
CA LYS A 126 -17.70 -2.61 2.34
C LYS A 126 -17.53 -3.34 1.00
N GLY A 127 -16.62 -4.31 0.96
CA GLY A 127 -16.32 -5.10 -0.24
C GLY A 127 -15.26 -4.50 -1.17
N LEU A 128 -14.68 -3.34 -0.84
CA LEU A 128 -13.66 -2.71 -1.67
C LEU A 128 -12.38 -3.54 -1.79
N SER A 129 -11.97 -4.28 -0.76
CA SER A 129 -10.70 -5.04 -0.84
C SER A 129 -10.77 -6.16 -1.90
N SER A 130 -11.88 -6.92 -1.94
CA SER A 130 -12.13 -7.92 -2.98
C SER A 130 -12.25 -7.29 -4.36
N PHE A 131 -12.98 -6.16 -4.48
CA PHE A 131 -13.07 -5.42 -5.75
C PHE A 131 -11.71 -4.95 -6.25
N MET A 132 -10.85 -4.47 -5.35
CA MET A 132 -9.48 -4.07 -5.67
C MET A 132 -8.64 -5.25 -6.15
N ALA A 133 -8.69 -6.38 -5.43
CA ALA A 133 -7.97 -7.59 -5.81
C ALA A 133 -8.36 -8.05 -7.23
N GLU A 134 -9.65 -8.19 -7.53
CA GLU A 134 -10.14 -8.54 -8.87
C GLU A 134 -9.69 -7.54 -9.95
N ALA A 135 -9.75 -6.24 -9.65
CA ALA A 135 -9.32 -5.20 -10.57
C ALA A 135 -7.81 -5.25 -10.83
N MET A 136 -7.01 -5.58 -9.81
CA MET A 136 -5.56 -5.77 -9.91
C MET A 136 -5.20 -7.00 -10.74
N PHE A 137 -5.87 -8.14 -10.52
CA PHE A 137 -5.69 -9.35 -11.35
C PHE A 137 -5.95 -9.06 -12.81
N CYS A 138 -7.12 -8.47 -13.12
CA CYS A 138 -7.50 -8.10 -14.48
C CYS A 138 -6.46 -7.18 -15.15
N TYR A 139 -5.90 -6.23 -14.40
CA TYR A 139 -4.85 -5.34 -14.89
C TYR A 139 -3.56 -6.11 -15.25
N THR A 140 -3.15 -7.07 -14.41
CA THR A 140 -1.93 -7.86 -14.65
C THR A 140 -2.05 -8.83 -15.81
N GLU A 141 -3.25 -9.36 -16.06
CA GLU A 141 -3.50 -10.22 -17.23
C GLU A 141 -3.40 -9.42 -18.54
N SER A 142 -3.85 -8.16 -18.52
CA SER A 142 -4.03 -7.37 -19.74
C SER A 142 -2.88 -6.39 -20.04
N ASN A 143 -2.13 -5.89 -19.05
CA ASN A 143 -1.27 -4.71 -19.21
C ASN A 143 0.15 -4.85 -18.64
N VAL A 144 0.44 -5.89 -17.86
CA VAL A 144 1.76 -6.10 -17.27
C VAL A 144 2.38 -7.35 -17.88
N LYS A 145 3.50 -7.18 -18.59
CA LYS A 145 4.31 -8.27 -19.14
C LYS A 145 5.26 -8.78 -18.07
#